data_AF-A0A1M6TMZ6-F1
#
_entry.id   AF-A0A1M6TMZ6-F1
#
_cell.length_a   1.000
_cell.length_b   1.000
_cell.length_c   1.000
_cell.angle_alpha   90.00
_cell.angle_beta   90.00
_cell.angle_gamma   90.00
#
_symmetry.space_group_name_H-M   'P 1'
#
loop_
_entity.id
_entity.type
_entity.pdbx_description
1 polymer ?
#
loop_
_entity_poly.entity_id
_entity_poly.type
_entity_poly.pdbx_seq_one_letter_code
_entity_poly.pdbx_strand_id
1 'polypeptide(L)'
;MFDSAWEAEEWTDSLYPDTVGEGFVNVGYATPDQKVVDFLIRQIPRWAEFLRSHNPSMPAVIVHSLIDVVDGQPRYKVWIEPQND
;
A
#
# COMPACT_ATOMS: atom_id res chain seq x y z
N MET A 1 -7.99 13.31 -7.85
CA MET A 1 -8.81 12.22 -7.29
C MET A 1 -9.29 11.41 -8.47
N PHE A 2 -9.28 10.09 -8.36
CA PHE A 2 -9.84 9.22 -9.39
C PHE A 2 -11.35 9.40 -9.43
N ASP A 3 -11.98 9.23 -10.59
CA ASP A 3 -13.43 9.39 -10.73
C ASP A 3 -14.15 8.11 -10.29
N SER A 4 -13.51 6.95 -10.47
CA SER A 4 -14.06 5.65 -10.11
C SER A 4 -13.21 4.88 -9.09
N ALA A 5 -13.73 3.75 -8.60
CA ALA A 5 -12.94 2.79 -7.83
C ALA A 5 -11.99 2.00 -8.73
N TRP A 6 -12.42 1.67 -9.95
CA TRP A 6 -11.60 0.92 -10.91
C TRP A 6 -10.33 1.66 -11.29
N GLU A 7 -10.38 2.97 -11.54
CA GLU A 7 -9.17 3.74 -11.84
C GLU A 7 -8.20 3.78 -10.65
N ALA A 8 -8.72 3.88 -9.42
CA ALA A 8 -7.89 3.82 -8.22
C ALA A 8 -7.28 2.42 -8.02
N GLU A 9 -7.99 1.37 -8.39
CA GLU A 9 -7.52 -0.01 -8.38
C GLU A 9 -6.39 -0.23 -9.38
N GLU A 10 -6.61 0.10 -10.65
CA GLU A 10 -5.61 -0.01 -11.72
C GLU A 10 -4.34 0.78 -11.40
N TRP A 11 -4.51 2.00 -10.90
CA TRP A 11 -3.37 2.80 -10.44
C TRP A 11 -2.64 2.13 -9.29
N THR A 12 -3.37 1.61 -8.30
CA THR A 12 -2.75 0.90 -7.17
C THR A 12 -2.01 -0.35 -7.63
N ASP A 13 -2.59 -1.15 -8.53
CA ASP A 13 -1.98 -2.36 -9.08
C ASP A 13 -0.69 -2.05 -9.86
N SER A 14 -0.65 -0.91 -10.56
CA SER A 14 0.55 -0.45 -11.25
C SER A 14 1.75 -0.20 -10.33
N LEU A 15 1.54 -0.04 -9.01
CA LEU A 15 2.59 0.12 -8.01
C LEU A 15 3.22 -1.19 -7.53
N TYR A 16 2.69 -2.35 -7.97
CA TYR A 16 3.24 -3.66 -7.59
C TYR A 16 4.75 -3.78 -7.86
N PRO A 17 5.28 -3.41 -9.04
CA PRO A 17 6.72 -3.56 -9.33
C PRO A 17 7.59 -2.68 -8.43
N ASP A 18 7.12 -1.48 -8.07
CA ASP A 18 7.86 -0.56 -7.19
C ASP A 18 7.89 -1.08 -5.75
N THR A 19 6.73 -1.53 -5.26
CA THR A 19 6.59 -2.06 -3.89
C THR A 19 7.43 -3.32 -3.70
N VAL A 20 7.45 -4.20 -4.71
CA VAL A 20 8.15 -5.48 -4.67
C VAL A 20 9.64 -5.33 -4.99
N GLY A 21 9.98 -4.50 -5.97
CA GLY A 21 11.37 -4.26 -6.38
C GLY A 21 12.22 -3.66 -5.27
N GLU A 22 11.61 -2.87 -4.39
CA GLU A 22 12.25 -2.33 -3.19
C GLU A 22 12.20 -3.28 -1.98
N GLY A 23 11.72 -4.53 -2.14
CA GLY A 23 11.70 -5.52 -1.07
C GLY A 23 10.81 -5.15 0.11
N PHE A 24 9.73 -4.40 -0.13
CA PHE A 24 8.83 -3.88 0.90
C PHE A 24 9.50 -2.97 1.95
N VAL A 25 10.57 -2.25 1.58
CA VAL A 25 11.26 -1.34 2.49
C VAL A 25 10.51 -0.01 2.61
N ASN A 26 9.77 0.16 3.71
CA ASN A 26 9.20 1.44 4.18
C ASN A 26 8.59 2.35 3.09
N VAL A 27 7.85 1.75 2.16
CA VAL A 27 7.13 2.48 1.12
C VAL A 27 5.91 3.15 1.76
N GLY A 28 5.81 4.47 1.61
CA GLY A 28 4.73 5.28 2.16
C GLY A 28 4.02 6.11 1.11
N TYR A 29 2.69 6.07 1.09
CA TYR A 29 1.85 6.89 0.22
C TYR A 29 0.99 7.85 1.04
N ALA A 30 0.84 9.07 0.55
CA ALA A 30 -0.09 10.06 1.08
C ALA A 30 -0.96 10.62 -0.04
N THR A 31 -2.28 10.51 0.11
CA THR A 31 -3.24 10.87 -0.94
C THR A 31 -4.51 11.49 -0.34
N PRO A 32 -5.15 12.46 -1.01
CA PRO A 32 -6.48 12.93 -0.61
C PRO A 32 -7.61 11.97 -1.04
N ASP A 33 -7.31 10.93 -1.84
CA ASP A 33 -8.29 9.98 -2.35
C ASP A 33 -8.35 8.73 -1.46
N GLN A 34 -9.44 8.58 -0.70
CA GLN A 34 -9.63 7.42 0.18
C GLN A 34 -9.57 6.09 -0.57
N LYS A 35 -10.07 6.05 -1.83
CA LYS A 35 -10.15 4.80 -2.60
C LYS A 35 -8.77 4.18 -2.79
N VAL A 36 -7.76 5.02 -3.05
CA VAL A 36 -6.37 4.59 -3.20
C VAL A 36 -5.85 3.91 -1.92
N VAL A 37 -6.12 4.50 -0.75
CA VAL A 37 -5.68 3.91 0.52
C VAL A 37 -6.43 2.61 0.83
N ASP A 38 -7.73 2.55 0.55
CA ASP A 38 -8.52 1.34 0.72
C ASP A 38 -7.99 0.19 -0.15
N PHE A 39 -7.54 0.47 -1.38
CA PHE A 39 -6.89 -0.52 -2.23
C PHE A 39 -5.50 -0.92 -1.73
N LEU A 40 -4.65 0.03 -1.36
CA LEU A 40 -3.29 -0.25 -0.86
C LEU A 40 -3.32 -1.13 0.39
N ILE A 41 -4.22 -0.84 1.34
CA ILE A 41 -4.39 -1.64 2.57
C ILE A 41 -4.78 -3.09 2.25
N ARG A 42 -5.54 -3.31 1.17
CA ARG A 42 -5.98 -4.66 0.76
C ARG A 42 -4.94 -5.41 -0.07
N GLN A 43 -4.24 -4.72 -0.97
CA GLN A 43 -3.39 -5.37 -1.97
C GLN A 43 -1.98 -5.66 -1.45
N ILE A 44 -1.38 -4.74 -0.67
CA ILE A 44 -0.02 -4.92 -0.16
C ILE A 44 0.17 -6.23 0.62
N PRO A 45 -0.71 -6.62 1.57
CA PRO A 45 -0.56 -7.89 2.28
C PRO A 45 -0.65 -9.11 1.34
N ARG A 46 -1.51 -9.03 0.32
CA ARG A 46 -1.69 -10.11 -0.67
C ARG A 46 -0.46 -10.27 -1.54
N TRP A 47 0.14 -9.17 -1.97
CA TRP A 47 1.39 -9.18 -2.71
C TRP A 47 2.53 -9.79 -1.91
N ALA A 48 2.68 -9.38 -0.64
CA ALA A 48 3.70 -9.93 0.24
C ALA A 48 3.49 -11.43 0.49
N GLU A 49 2.25 -11.86 0.74
CA GLU A 49 1.93 -13.29 0.91
C GLU A 49 2.19 -14.10 -0.36
N PHE A 50 1.79 -13.59 -1.52
CA PHE A 50 2.05 -14.24 -2.81
C PHE A 50 3.56 -14.42 -3.03
N LEU A 51 4.37 -13.40 -2.76
CA LEU A 51 5.81 -13.50 -2.91
C LEU A 51 6.44 -14.44 -1.90
N ARG A 52 6.01 -14.39 -0.63
CA ARG A 52 6.48 -15.31 0.41
C ARG A 52 6.18 -16.77 0.07
N SER A 53 5.07 -17.04 -0.63
CA SER A 53 4.75 -18.39 -1.11
C SER A 53 5.74 -18.94 -2.15
N HIS A 54 6.46 -18.06 -2.86
CA HIS A 54 7.48 -18.42 -3.84
C HIS A 54 8.91 -18.24 -3.32
N ASN A 55 9.11 -17.33 -2.36
CA ASN A 55 10.39 -17.06 -1.70
C ASN A 55 10.15 -16.83 -0.20
N PRO A 56 10.28 -17.88 0.64
CA PRO A 56 10.07 -17.79 2.08
C PRO A 56 11.02 -16.83 2.82
N SER A 57 12.09 -16.35 2.15
CA SER A 57 13.00 -15.34 2.70
C SER A 57 12.40 -13.92 2.66
N MET A 58 11.30 -13.72 1.95
CA MET A 58 10.57 -12.44 1.95
C MET A 58 9.86 -12.24 3.29
N PRO A 59 10.02 -11.07 3.93
CA PRO A 59 9.36 -10.80 5.20
C PRO A 59 7.84 -10.73 4.99
N ALA A 60 7.09 -11.06 6.05
CA ALA A 60 5.71 -10.59 6.13
C ALA A 60 5.70 -9.07 6.27
N VAL A 61 4.58 -8.42 5.96
CA VAL A 61 4.46 -6.96 6.05
C VAL A 61 3.30 -6.58 6.95
N ILE A 62 3.53 -5.59 7.80
CA ILE A 62 2.48 -4.89 8.54
C ILE A 62 2.13 -3.65 7.74
N VAL A 63 0.84 -3.47 7.47
CA VAL A 63 0.33 -2.28 6.78
C VAL A 63 -0.28 -1.36 7.82
N HIS A 64 0.23 -0.15 7.88
CA HIS A 64 -0.29 0.91 8.73
C HIS A 64 -1.06 1.93 7.89
N SER A 65 -2.07 2.54 8.50
CA SER A 65 -2.78 3.67 7.90
C SER A 65 -3.11 4.74 8.92
N LEU A 66 -3.19 5.98 8.45
CA LEU A 66 -3.55 7.14 9.24
C LEU A 66 -4.39 8.09 8.39
N ILE A 67 -5.41 8.68 8.99
CA ILE A 67 -6.13 9.80 8.41
C ILE A 67 -5.70 11.05 9.17
N ASP A 68 -5.19 12.02 8.44
CA ASP A 68 -4.76 13.32 8.95
C ASP A 68 -5.61 14.43 8.31
N VAL A 69 -5.67 15.61 8.94
CA VAL A 69 -6.34 16.77 8.36
C VAL A 69 -5.29 17.84 8.10
N VAL A 70 -5.04 18.12 6.82
CA VAL A 70 -4.06 19.11 6.37
C VAL A 70 -4.83 20.18 5.60
N ASP A 71 -4.73 21.44 6.03
CA ASP A 71 -5.44 22.58 5.43
C ASP A 71 -6.96 22.39 5.31
N GLY A 72 -7.56 21.73 6.32
CA GLY A 72 -8.99 21.44 6.36
C GLY A 72 -9.46 20.32 5.42
N GLN A 73 -8.53 19.64 4.73
CA GLN A 73 -8.81 18.52 3.84
C GLN A 73 -8.27 17.22 4.43
N PRO A 74 -9.00 16.08 4.32
CA PRO A 74 -8.48 14.79 4.74
C PRO A 74 -7.31 14.37 3.86
N ARG A 75 -6.24 13.89 4.50
CA ARG A 75 -5.08 13.26 3.86
C ARG A 75 -4.92 11.87 4.44
N TYR A 76 -5.11 10.88 3.60
CA TYR A 76 -4.95 9.48 3.94
C TYR A 76 -3.50 9.08 3.71
N LYS A 77 -2.89 8.44 4.70
CA LYS A 77 -1.52 7.94 4.67
C LYS A 77 -1.56 6.42 4.84
N VAL A 78 -0.72 5.71 4.10
CA VAL A 78 -0.48 4.27 4.25
C VAL A 78 1.01 4.03 4.14
N TRP A 79 1.55 3.18 5.00
CA TRP A 79 2.95 2.77 4.95
C TRP A 79 3.11 1.33 5.40
N ILE A 80 4.23 0.74 5.04
CA ILE A 80 4.54 -0.67 5.29
C ILE A 80 5.76 -0.80 6.19
N GLU A 81 5.72 -1.78 7.08
CA GLU A 81 6.88 -2.18 7.88
C GLU A 81 7.09 -3.70 7.71
N PRO A 82 8.31 -4.16 7.42
CA PRO A 82 8.61 -5.59 7.47
C PRO A 82 8.35 -6.13 8.89
N GLN A 83 7.57 -7.21 8.97
CA GLN A 83 7.42 -7.95 10.21
C GLN A 83 8.70 -8.77 10.42
N ASN A 84 9.53 -8.35 11.37
CA ASN A 84 10.66 -9.16 11.82
C ASN A 84 10.15 -10.19 12.83
N ASP A 85 10.44 -11.46 12.56
CA ASP A 85 10.24 -12.58 13.51
C ASP A 85 11.27 -12.55 14.64
#